data_AF-A0A6P1NN58-F1
#
_entry.id   AF-A0A6P1NN58-F1
#
_cell.length_a   1.000
_cell.length_b   1.000
_cell.length_c   1.000
_cell.angle_alpha   90.00
_cell.angle_beta   90.00
_cell.angle_gamma   90.00
#
_symmetry.space_group_name_H-M   'P 1'
#
loop_
_entity.id
_entity.type
_entity.pdbx_description
1 polymer ?
#
loop_
_entity_poly.entity_id
_entity_poly.type
_entity_poly.pdbx_seq_one_letter_code
_entity_poly.pdbx_strand_id
1 'polypeptide(L)'
;MTNDWSKYQGPVANVMKIDPCCRNFGDWAVIIQAKPFLNRVPQKIAASGKCFKMDIVKYYSYIEITGGFDINTALFIKNKSYQYQREYRICLYQYGVNNISNNPLILPIGDISTVMCKTTTNILFDNFFKNQNYS
;
A
#
# COMPACT_ATOMS: atom_id res chain seq x y z
N MET A 1 24.77 -0.72 -10.02
CA MET A 1 23.86 -1.80 -9.53
C MET A 1 22.85 -2.05 -10.63
N THR A 2 22.98 -3.16 -11.34
CA THR A 2 22.00 -3.60 -12.34
C THR A 2 20.78 -4.14 -11.59
N ASN A 3 19.63 -3.50 -11.74
CA ASN A 3 18.39 -3.97 -11.16
C ASN A 3 18.01 -5.28 -11.85
N ASP A 4 18.11 -6.39 -11.14
CA ASP A 4 17.61 -7.68 -11.61
C ASP A 4 16.08 -7.68 -11.53
N TRP A 5 15.47 -7.45 -12.68
CA TRP A 5 14.02 -7.42 -12.88
C TRP A 5 13.40 -8.82 -12.96
N SER A 6 14.21 -9.88 -13.10
CA SER A 6 13.70 -11.25 -13.28
C SER A 6 12.80 -11.69 -12.12
N LYS A 7 13.09 -11.22 -10.88
CA LYS A 7 12.27 -11.49 -9.68
C LYS A 7 10.90 -10.77 -9.66
N TYR A 8 10.66 -9.84 -10.58
CA TYR A 8 9.38 -9.14 -10.77
C TYR A 8 8.73 -9.42 -12.14
N GLN A 9 9.47 -10.08 -13.05
CA GLN A 9 8.97 -10.59 -14.31
C GLN A 9 8.32 -11.95 -14.08
N GLY A 10 7.03 -11.91 -13.78
CA GLY A 10 6.16 -13.06 -13.64
C GLY A 10 4.70 -12.62 -13.83
N PRO A 11 3.70 -13.49 -13.57
CA PRO A 11 2.28 -13.18 -13.74
C PRO A 11 1.78 -11.91 -12.99
N VAL A 12 2.62 -11.33 -12.13
CA VAL A 12 2.44 -10.02 -11.47
C VAL A 12 2.19 -8.88 -12.46
N ALA A 13 2.83 -8.88 -13.64
CA ALA A 13 2.61 -7.85 -14.66
C ALA A 13 1.17 -7.85 -15.20
N ASN A 14 0.48 -9.00 -15.18
CA ASN A 14 -0.91 -9.13 -15.64
C ASN A 14 -1.96 -8.83 -14.56
N VAL A 15 -1.55 -8.65 -13.28
CA VAL A 15 -2.50 -8.48 -12.16
C VAL A 15 -2.49 -7.06 -11.57
N MET A 16 -1.41 -6.31 -11.74
CA MET A 16 -1.29 -4.98 -11.12
C MET A 16 -1.87 -3.89 -12.05
N LYS A 17 -3.15 -3.55 -11.83
CA LYS A 17 -3.82 -2.39 -12.42
C LYS A 17 -3.27 -1.09 -11.78
N ILE A 18 -2.33 -0.44 -12.46
CA ILE A 18 -1.86 0.91 -12.11
C ILE A 18 -2.71 1.91 -12.89
N ASP A 19 -3.29 2.90 -12.20
CA ASP A 19 -4.04 3.96 -12.87
C ASP A 19 -3.10 4.83 -13.72
N PRO A 20 -3.46 5.16 -14.98
CA PRO A 20 -2.67 6.06 -15.82
C PRO A 20 -2.30 7.39 -15.16
N CYS A 21 -3.12 7.91 -14.25
CA CYS A 21 -2.83 9.17 -13.55
C CYS A 21 -1.55 9.10 -12.71
N CYS A 22 -1.16 7.90 -12.25
CA CYS A 22 0.04 7.69 -11.44
C CYS A 22 1.33 8.02 -12.21
N ARG A 23 1.28 8.13 -13.55
CA ARG A 23 2.41 8.60 -14.36
C ARG A 23 2.85 10.02 -13.99
N ASN A 24 1.94 10.81 -13.43
CA ASN A 24 2.17 12.21 -13.07
C ASN A 24 2.75 12.41 -11.67
N PHE A 25 3.04 11.33 -10.92
CA PHE A 25 3.55 11.43 -9.53
C PHE A 25 5.06 11.59 -9.41
N GLY A 26 5.76 11.69 -10.55
CA GLY A 26 7.19 11.95 -10.64
C GLY A 26 7.94 10.93 -11.47
N ASP A 27 9.26 11.11 -11.59
CA ASP A 27 10.10 10.30 -12.49
C ASP A 27 10.47 8.93 -11.95
N TRP A 28 10.27 8.72 -10.65
CA TRP A 28 10.71 7.53 -9.93
C TRP A 28 9.56 6.85 -9.20
N ALA A 29 9.64 5.52 -9.15
CA ALA A 29 8.73 4.68 -8.40
C ALA A 29 9.50 3.63 -7.59
N VAL A 30 8.89 3.19 -6.49
CA VAL A 30 9.37 2.06 -5.68
C VAL A 30 8.31 0.98 -5.69
N ILE A 31 8.70 -0.23 -6.11
CA ILE A 31 7.85 -1.41 -6.10
C ILE A 31 8.23 -2.23 -4.88
N ILE A 32 7.25 -2.56 -4.03
CA ILE A 32 7.45 -3.38 -2.83
C ILE A 32 6.65 -4.68 -3.01
N GLN A 33 7.28 -5.82 -2.74
CA GLN A 33 6.57 -7.10 -2.72
C GLN A 33 5.61 -7.12 -1.51
N ALA A 34 4.31 -7.11 -1.78
CA ALA A 34 3.29 -6.96 -0.74
C ALA A 34 3.35 -8.06 0.31
N LYS A 35 3.38 -9.35 -0.09
CA LYS A 35 3.35 -10.49 0.85
C LYS A 35 4.48 -10.47 1.89
N PRO A 36 5.78 -10.39 1.53
CA PRO A 36 6.83 -10.37 2.55
C PRO A 36 6.81 -9.09 3.39
N PHE A 37 6.42 -7.94 2.82
CA PHE A 37 6.29 -6.70 3.58
C PHE A 37 5.15 -6.77 4.61
N LEU A 38 3.97 -7.23 4.19
CA LEU A 38 2.78 -7.41 5.02
C LEU A 38 2.91 -8.58 6.00
N ASN A 39 3.88 -9.47 5.84
CA ASN A 39 4.22 -10.43 6.89
C ASN A 39 5.07 -9.79 7.99
N ARG A 40 6.04 -8.92 7.63
CA ARG A 40 6.99 -8.33 8.59
C ARG A 40 6.34 -7.27 9.48
N VAL A 41 5.55 -6.36 8.91
CA VAL A 41 5.03 -5.19 9.66
C VAL A 41 4.05 -5.59 10.78
N PRO A 42 2.98 -6.37 10.50
CA PRO A 42 2.04 -6.82 11.54
C PRO A 42 2.70 -7.64 12.65
N GLN A 43 3.68 -8.49 12.30
CA GLN A 43 4.43 -9.28 13.29
C GLN A 43 5.19 -8.37 14.27
N LYS A 44 5.82 -7.31 13.77
CA LYS A 44 6.53 -6.35 14.63
C LYS A 44 5.59 -5.50 15.48
N ILE A 45 4.42 -5.14 14.94
CA ILE A 45 3.39 -4.44 15.71
C ILE A 45 2.88 -5.34 16.86
N ALA A 46 2.52 -6.59 16.56
CA ALA A 46 2.08 -7.55 17.57
C ALA A 46 3.15 -7.78 18.64
N ALA A 47 4.43 -7.92 18.26
CA ALA A 47 5.54 -8.08 19.19
C ALA A 47 5.75 -6.84 20.11
N SER A 48 5.30 -5.65 19.69
CA SER A 48 5.32 -4.45 20.53
C SER A 48 4.16 -4.37 21.54
N GLY A 49 3.27 -5.38 21.57
CA GLY A 49 2.10 -5.42 22.44
C GLY A 49 0.99 -4.44 22.02
N LYS A 50 1.05 -3.90 20.79
CA LYS A 50 0.07 -2.95 20.27
C LYS A 50 -1.03 -3.66 19.49
N CYS A 51 -2.26 -3.24 19.72
CA CYS A 51 -3.40 -3.66 18.91
C CYS A 51 -3.42 -2.86 17.60
N PHE A 52 -3.85 -3.50 16.51
CA PHE A 52 -3.96 -2.85 15.22
C PHE A 52 -5.06 -3.49 14.37
N LYS A 53 -5.54 -2.75 13.37
CA LYS A 53 -6.40 -3.24 12.30
C LYS A 53 -5.74 -2.93 10.97
N MET A 54 -5.92 -3.82 10.01
CA MET A 54 -5.40 -3.66 8.66
C MET A 54 -6.46 -4.09 7.65
N ASP A 55 -6.66 -3.27 6.62
CA ASP A 55 -7.66 -3.54 5.59
C ASP A 55 -7.38 -2.73 4.32
N ILE A 56 -7.98 -3.17 3.22
CA ILE A 56 -8.03 -2.42 1.97
C ILE A 56 -9.03 -1.28 2.12
N VAL A 57 -8.65 -0.10 1.62
CA VAL A 57 -9.54 1.06 1.61
C VAL A 57 -10.66 0.86 0.60
N LYS A 58 -11.90 1.03 1.05
CA LYS A 58 -13.09 1.05 0.20
C LYS A 58 -13.36 2.47 -0.30
N TYR A 59 -13.76 2.57 -1.56
CA TYR A 59 -13.93 3.85 -2.24
C TYR A 59 -15.41 4.08 -2.58
N TYR A 60 -15.96 5.20 -2.13
CA TYR A 60 -17.39 5.51 -2.26
C TYR A 60 -17.62 6.88 -2.92
N SER A 61 -18.69 6.98 -3.71
CA SER A 61 -19.22 8.27 -4.13
C SER A 61 -20.07 8.88 -3.01
N TYR A 62 -20.08 10.21 -2.86
CA TYR A 62 -20.94 10.89 -1.88
C TYR A 62 -22.43 10.60 -2.09
N ILE A 63 -22.82 10.22 -3.32
CA ILE A 63 -24.19 9.88 -3.70
C ILE A 63 -24.59 8.48 -3.16
N GLU A 64 -23.62 7.61 -2.88
CA GLU A 64 -23.84 6.22 -2.45
C GLU A 64 -23.97 6.09 -0.92
N ILE A 65 -23.85 7.18 -0.15
CA ILE A 65 -23.78 7.14 1.31
C ILE A 65 -25.09 7.67 1.91
N THR A 66 -25.94 6.74 2.38
CA THR A 66 -27.13 7.06 3.18
C THR A 66 -26.85 6.73 4.65
N GLY A 67 -26.10 7.59 5.35
CA GLY A 67 -25.76 7.43 6.78
C GLY A 67 -24.33 7.87 7.15
N GLY A 68 -24.00 7.81 8.45
CA GLY A 68 -22.63 7.98 8.94
C GLY A 68 -21.87 6.64 8.98
N PHE A 69 -20.53 6.69 8.98
CA PHE A 69 -19.70 5.51 9.21
C PHE A 69 -19.33 5.42 10.68
N ASP A 70 -19.30 4.20 11.23
CA ASP A 70 -18.65 3.97 12.52
C ASP A 70 -17.14 4.25 12.40
N ILE A 71 -16.50 4.55 13.53
CA ILE A 71 -15.09 4.96 13.55
C ILE A 71 -14.14 3.88 13.00
N ASN A 72 -14.47 2.59 13.17
CA ASN A 72 -13.64 1.50 12.67
C ASN A 72 -13.76 1.31 11.16
N THR A 73 -14.88 1.74 10.58
CA THR A 73 -15.10 1.77 9.13
C THR A 73 -14.52 3.05 8.53
N ALA A 74 -14.65 4.19 9.22
CA ALA A 74 -14.14 5.49 8.77
C ALA A 74 -12.64 5.49 8.46
N LEU A 75 -11.85 4.68 9.16
CA LEU A 75 -10.41 4.50 8.94
C LEU A 75 -10.06 3.85 7.60
N PHE A 76 -10.99 3.11 6.98
CA PHE A 76 -10.75 2.31 5.77
C PHE A 76 -11.69 2.69 4.63
N ILE A 77 -12.16 3.93 4.62
CA ILE A 77 -12.92 4.51 3.52
C ILE A 77 -12.22 5.74 2.95
N LYS A 78 -12.47 6.01 1.67
CA LYS A 78 -12.03 7.23 1.00
C LYS A 78 -12.99 7.60 -0.12
N ASN A 79 -12.98 8.87 -0.51
CA ASN A 79 -13.77 9.31 -1.66
C ASN A 79 -13.28 8.63 -2.96
N LYS A 80 -14.23 8.26 -3.83
CA LYS A 80 -13.97 7.58 -5.10
C LYS A 80 -13.01 8.31 -6.04
N SER A 81 -12.90 9.64 -5.96
CA SER A 81 -11.88 10.42 -6.71
C SER A 81 -10.44 10.00 -6.39
N TYR A 82 -10.19 9.34 -5.27
CA TYR A 82 -8.87 8.84 -4.88
C TYR A 82 -8.70 7.33 -5.12
N GLN A 83 -9.61 6.68 -5.84
CA GLN A 83 -9.58 5.24 -6.08
C GLN A 83 -8.29 4.78 -6.79
N TYR A 84 -7.65 5.65 -7.56
CA TYR A 84 -6.36 5.40 -8.20
C TYR A 84 -5.24 4.99 -7.21
N GLN A 85 -5.36 5.39 -5.93
CA GLN A 85 -4.33 5.10 -4.91
C GLN A 85 -4.34 3.64 -4.43
N ARG A 86 -5.50 2.97 -4.49
CA ARG A 86 -5.68 1.55 -4.09
C ARG A 86 -4.99 1.21 -2.76
N GLU A 87 -5.28 2.00 -1.72
CA GLU A 87 -4.58 1.95 -0.44
C GLU A 87 -4.85 0.67 0.35
N TYR A 88 -3.82 0.18 1.03
CA TYR A 88 -3.90 -0.76 2.14
C TYR A 88 -3.43 -0.04 3.41
N ARG A 89 -4.28 0.02 4.44
CA ARG A 89 -3.98 0.76 5.67
C ARG A 89 -3.68 -0.19 6.82
N ILE A 90 -2.78 0.26 7.70
CA ILE A 90 -2.52 -0.37 9.00
C ILE A 90 -2.74 0.73 10.05
N CYS A 91 -3.76 0.55 10.89
CA CYS A 91 -4.15 1.51 11.92
C CYS A 91 -3.83 0.93 13.29
N LEU A 92 -3.08 1.67 14.10
CA LEU A 92 -2.74 1.29 15.47
C LEU A 92 -3.84 1.78 16.42
N TYR A 93 -4.32 0.89 17.29
CA TYR A 93 -5.20 1.28 18.37
C TYR A 93 -4.39 1.66 19.60
N GLN A 94 -4.66 2.84 20.14
CA GLN A 94 -4.14 3.28 21.43
C GLN A 94 -5.28 3.24 22.46
N TYR A 95 -5.60 2.05 22.97
CA TYR A 95 -6.59 1.90 24.04
C TYR A 95 -5.95 2.22 25.41
N GLY A 96 -6.69 2.93 26.27
CA GLY A 96 -6.42 2.98 27.72
C GLY A 96 -5.20 3.80 28.16
N VAL A 97 -4.60 4.61 27.29
CA VAL A 97 -3.45 5.44 27.67
C VAL A 97 -3.97 6.85 27.98
N ASN A 98 -4.03 7.21 29.27
CA ASN A 98 -4.24 8.59 29.73
C ASN A 98 -3.16 9.57 29.25
N ASN A 99 -2.17 9.08 28.49
CA ASN A 99 -1.14 9.80 27.79
C ASN A 99 -1.01 9.21 26.38
N ILE A 100 -1.85 9.67 25.44
CA ILE A 100 -1.58 9.51 24.01
C ILE A 100 -0.23 10.18 23.77
N SER A 101 0.81 9.36 23.73
CA SER A 101 2.14 9.82 23.39
C SER A 101 2.10 10.18 21.91
N ASN A 102 2.26 11.47 21.60
CA ASN A 102 2.48 11.96 20.23
C ASN A 102 3.81 11.46 19.62
N ASN A 103 4.58 10.65 20.35
CA ASN A 103 5.81 10.07 19.83
C ASN A 103 5.50 9.01 18.76
N PRO A 104 6.25 9.02 17.66
CA PRO A 104 6.09 8.02 16.60
C PRO A 104 6.42 6.62 17.12
N LEU A 105 5.66 5.62 16.64
CA LEU A 105 6.02 4.22 16.87
C LEU A 105 7.16 3.83 15.93
N ILE A 106 8.35 3.58 16.49
CA ILE A 106 9.49 3.08 15.73
C ILE A 106 9.44 1.54 15.68
N LEU A 107 9.23 0.98 14.48
CA LEU A 107 9.14 -0.47 14.26
C LEU A 107 10.37 -0.99 13.50
N PRO A 108 11.16 -1.89 14.09
CA PRO A 108 12.31 -2.50 13.41
C PRO A 108 11.83 -3.61 12.45
N ILE A 109 11.36 -3.22 11.26
CA ILE A 109 10.86 -4.15 10.21
C ILE A 109 11.99 -4.84 9.40
N GLY A 110 13.24 -4.51 9.72
CA GLY A 110 14.44 -5.02 9.04
C GLY A 110 14.69 -4.35 7.69
N ASP A 111 15.68 -4.85 6.96
CA ASP A 111 16.04 -4.31 5.65
C ASP A 111 15.00 -4.66 4.58
N ILE A 112 14.36 -3.62 4.04
CA ILE A 112 13.35 -3.72 2.98
C ILE A 112 13.96 -3.74 1.57
N SER A 113 15.26 -3.45 1.42
CA SER A 113 15.98 -3.53 0.13
C SER A 113 15.81 -4.90 -0.53
N THR A 114 15.72 -5.95 0.29
CA THR A 114 15.51 -7.34 -0.11
C THR A 114 14.18 -7.58 -0.84
N VAL A 115 13.16 -6.75 -0.58
CA VAL A 115 11.79 -6.93 -1.10
C VAL A 115 11.30 -5.75 -1.91
N MET A 116 12.15 -4.75 -2.15
CA MET A 116 11.82 -3.56 -2.95
C MET A 116 12.71 -3.41 -4.18
N CYS A 117 12.19 -2.69 -5.17
CA CYS A 117 12.91 -2.30 -6.37
C CYS A 117 12.60 -0.84 -6.69
N LYS A 118 13.66 -0.04 -6.90
CA LYS A 118 13.54 1.33 -7.40
C LYS A 118 13.60 1.30 -8.92
N THR A 119 12.68 2.00 -9.56
CA THR A 119 12.60 2.13 -11.02
C THR A 119 12.22 3.54 -11.43
N THR A 120 12.43 3.89 -12.69
CA THR A 120 11.77 5.05 -13.27
C THR A 120 10.30 4.75 -13.55
N THR A 121 9.48 5.79 -13.53
CA THR A 121 8.06 5.72 -13.88
C THR A 121 7.88 5.26 -15.31
N ASN A 122 8.71 5.70 -16.25
CA ASN A 122 8.64 5.22 -17.64
C ASN A 122 8.87 3.71 -17.75
N ILE A 123 9.91 3.16 -17.10
CA ILE A 123 10.18 1.71 -17.13
C ILE A 123 9.03 0.92 -16.46
N LEU A 124 8.48 1.43 -15.36
CA LEU A 124 7.32 0.82 -14.69
C LEU A 124 6.16 0.68 -15.68
N PHE A 125 5.76 1.78 -16.32
CA PHE A 125 4.61 1.80 -17.23
C PHE A 125 4.90 1.01 -18.52
N ASP A 126 6.09 1.13 -19.11
CA ASP A 126 6.45 0.40 -20.32
C ASP A 126 6.39 -1.12 -20.12
N ASN A 127 6.85 -1.62 -18.98
CA ASN A 127 6.81 -3.04 -18.66
C ASN A 127 5.40 -3.54 -18.26
N PHE A 128 4.55 -2.66 -17.74
CA PHE A 128 3.18 -3.01 -17.36
C PHE A 128 2.23 -3.08 -18.56
N PHE A 129 2.28 -2.10 -19.46
CA PHE A 129 1.33 -1.99 -20.57
C PHE A 129 1.74 -2.83 -21.79
N LYS A 130 3.02 -3.18 -21.96
CA LYS A 130 3.45 -4.08 -23.06
C LYS A 130 2.90 -5.51 -22.92
N ASN A 131 2.66 -5.99 -21.70
CA ASN A 131 2.15 -7.35 -21.44
C ASN A 131 0.61 -7.48 -21.56
N GLN A 132 -0.11 -6.38 -21.80
CA GLN A 132 -1.57 -6.39 -22.00
C GLN A 132 -1.97 -6.59 -23.49
N ASN A 133 -1.02 -6.52 -24.43
CA ASN A 133 -1.27 -6.61 -25.88
C ASN A 133 -1.11 -8.02 -26.47
N TYR A 134 -0.92 -9.04 -25.63
CA TYR A 134 -1.04 -10.45 -26.02
C TYR A 134 -2.31 -11.01 -25.38
N SER A 135 -3.45 -10.72 -26.02
CA SER A 135 -4.74 -11.38 -25.79
C SER A 135 -5.17 -12.02 -27.10
#